data_AF-A0A7K4ILP1-F1
#
_entry.id   AF-A0A7K4ILP1-F1
#
_cell.length_a   1.000
_cell.length_b   1.000
_cell.length_c   1.000
_cell.angle_alpha   90.00
_cell.angle_beta   90.00
_cell.angle_gamma   90.00
#
_symmetry.space_group_name_H-M   'P 1'
#
loop_
_entity.id
_entity.type
_entity.pdbx_description
1 polymer ?
#
loop_
_entity_poly.entity_id
_entity_poly.type
_entity_poly.pdbx_seq_one_letter_code
_entity_poly.pdbx_strand_id
1 'polypeptide(L)'
;MSEQSTQPWAPKTRIGSLVATGKIVSLEEIFESGMRIKEPEIVRMLMPDLKNELIGAGIVQKQTDAGELTRFSAVMAVGSEKGWFGVGKGKASSMRLAIDKATTIALLNVIPVKLGCGSWECRCMSPHSIPFKATGKCGSVKIVIIPGPRGLGLVAGEKVKT
;
A
#
# COMPACT_ATOMS: atom_id res chain seq x y z
N MET A 1 26.70 3.83 5.69
CA MET A 1 25.61 3.26 4.88
C MET A 1 26.23 2.40 3.80
N SER A 2 25.91 1.11 3.73
CA SER A 2 26.33 0.27 2.61
C SER A 2 25.55 0.70 1.36
N GLU A 3 26.24 1.30 0.39
CA GLU A 3 25.71 1.50 -0.96
C GLU A 3 25.37 0.12 -1.55
N GLN A 4 24.07 -0.19 -1.61
CA GLN A 4 23.62 -1.32 -2.42
C GLN A 4 23.75 -0.88 -3.88
N SER A 5 24.61 -1.55 -4.63
CA SER A 5 24.73 -1.43 -6.08
C SER A 5 23.33 -1.53 -6.69
N THR A 6 22.79 -0.40 -7.15
CA THR A 6 21.46 -0.38 -7.78
C THR A 6 21.65 -0.96 -9.18
N GLN A 7 21.49 -2.28 -9.30
CA GLN A 7 21.44 -2.91 -10.61
C GLN A 7 20.30 -2.25 -11.40
N PRO A 8 20.53 -1.80 -12.65
CA PRO A 8 19.50 -1.18 -13.44
C PRO A 8 18.35 -2.17 -13.65
N TRP A 9 17.12 -1.73 -13.40
CA TRP A 9 15.93 -2.56 -13.54
C TRP A 9 15.75 -2.98 -15.00
N ALA A 10 15.87 -4.29 -15.26
CA ALA A 10 15.54 -4.88 -16.55
C ALA A 10 14.06 -5.32 -16.54
N PRO A 11 13.17 -4.64 -17.28
CA PRO A 11 11.75 -4.98 -17.29
C PRO A 11 11.52 -6.32 -17.97
N LYS A 12 10.68 -7.17 -17.36
CA LYS A 12 10.27 -8.47 -17.93
C LYS A 12 8.86 -8.41 -18.51
N THR A 13 8.06 -7.44 -18.08
CA THR A 13 6.69 -7.25 -18.56
C THR A 13 6.59 -6.20 -19.66
N ARG A 14 5.58 -6.32 -20.52
CA ARG A 14 5.25 -5.28 -21.52
C ARG A 14 5.04 -3.91 -20.88
N ILE A 15 4.37 -3.86 -19.72
CA ILE A 15 4.15 -2.62 -18.96
C ILE A 15 5.49 -2.07 -18.48
N GLY A 16 6.35 -2.91 -17.91
CA GLY A 16 7.68 -2.53 -17.50
C GLY A 16 8.49 -1.92 -18.63
N SER A 17 8.44 -2.50 -19.83
CA SER A 17 9.10 -1.92 -21.02
C SER A 17 8.51 -0.57 -21.40
N LEU A 18 7.17 -0.42 -21.37
CA LEU A 18 6.51 0.85 -21.70
C LEU A 18 6.88 1.96 -20.71
N VAL A 19 6.92 1.64 -19.41
CA VAL A 19 7.34 2.57 -18.34
C VAL A 19 8.82 2.91 -18.47
N ALA A 20 9.69 1.92 -18.72
CA ALA A 20 11.12 2.15 -18.95
C ALA A 20 11.39 3.02 -20.19
N THR A 21 10.57 2.89 -21.24
CA THR A 21 10.64 3.76 -22.44
C THR A 21 10.03 5.15 -22.23
N GLY A 22 9.40 5.41 -21.07
CA GLY A 22 8.75 6.69 -20.76
C GLY A 22 7.42 6.94 -21.49
N LYS A 23 6.82 5.91 -22.11
CA LYS A 23 5.53 6.04 -22.79
C LYS A 23 4.35 6.17 -21.82
N ILE A 24 4.51 5.61 -20.63
CA ILE A 24 3.55 5.70 -19.53
C ILE A 24 4.24 6.49 -18.42
N VAL A 25 3.65 7.62 -18.05
CA VAL A 25 4.24 8.55 -17.07
C VAL A 25 3.51 8.49 -15.73
N SER A 26 2.25 8.06 -15.73
CA SER A 26 1.40 8.03 -14.55
C SER A 26 0.87 6.63 -14.23
N LEU A 27 0.62 6.38 -12.94
CA LEU A 27 -0.11 5.17 -12.51
C LEU A 27 -1.57 5.20 -12.98
N GLU A 28 -2.16 6.39 -13.11
CA GLU A 28 -3.56 6.56 -13.55
C GLU A 28 -3.79 5.95 -14.94
N GLU A 29 -2.89 6.22 -15.89
CA GLU A 29 -2.91 5.60 -17.24
C GLU A 29 -2.88 4.06 -17.18
N ILE A 30 -2.15 3.47 -16.23
CA ILE A 30 -2.09 2.02 -16.05
C ILE A 30 -3.44 1.49 -15.56
N PHE A 31 -4.11 2.20 -14.66
CA PHE A 31 -5.44 1.81 -14.18
C PHE A 31 -6.52 2.01 -15.24
N GLU A 32 -6.49 3.10 -16.01
CA GLU A 32 -7.45 3.37 -17.08
C GLU A 32 -7.37 2.34 -18.21
N SER A 33 -6.15 1.92 -18.56
CA SER A 33 -5.92 0.86 -19.53
C SER A 33 -6.26 -0.55 -19.02
N GLY A 34 -6.64 -0.68 -17.74
CA GLY A 34 -6.98 -1.96 -17.12
C GLY A 34 -5.80 -2.92 -16.98
N MET A 35 -4.57 -2.42 -17.08
CA MET A 35 -3.36 -3.22 -17.02
C MET A 35 -3.00 -3.60 -15.57
N ARG A 36 -2.60 -4.85 -15.35
CA ARG A 36 -2.24 -5.35 -14.03
C ARG A 36 -0.75 -5.18 -13.76
N ILE A 37 -0.42 -4.53 -12.65
CA ILE A 37 0.96 -4.38 -12.17
C ILE A 37 1.46 -5.73 -11.64
N LYS A 38 2.60 -6.19 -12.15
CA LYS A 38 3.26 -7.45 -11.74
C LYS A 38 4.70 -7.27 -11.29
N GLU A 39 5.25 -6.08 -11.45
CA GLU A 39 6.62 -5.73 -11.08
C GLU A 39 6.55 -4.56 -10.07
N PRO A 40 7.11 -4.71 -8.85
CA PRO A 40 7.11 -3.64 -7.85
C PRO A 40 7.96 -2.43 -8.27
N GLU A 41 8.93 -2.64 -9.17
CA GLU A 41 9.83 -1.60 -9.67
C GLU A 41 9.08 -0.54 -10.49
N ILE A 42 7.99 -0.92 -11.18
CA ILE A 42 7.13 0.01 -11.92
C ILE A 42 6.64 1.12 -10.99
N VAL A 43 6.13 0.74 -9.81
CA VAL A 43 5.58 1.69 -8.84
C VAL A 43 6.67 2.57 -8.25
N ARG A 44 7.85 2.01 -7.97
CA ARG A 44 9.00 2.77 -7.46
C ARG A 44 9.54 3.80 -8.44
N MET A 45 9.46 3.52 -9.75
CA MET A 45 9.91 4.43 -10.79
C MET A 45 8.90 5.56 -11.04
N LEU A 46 7.61 5.22 -11.09
CA LEU A 46 6.54 6.20 -11.33
C LEU A 46 6.32 7.13 -10.14
N MET A 47 6.58 6.65 -8.93
CA MET A 47 6.41 7.42 -7.72
C MET A 47 7.60 7.17 -6.77
N PRO A 48 8.51 8.15 -6.64
CA PRO A 48 9.61 8.04 -5.68
C PRO A 48 9.16 8.39 -4.24
N ASP A 49 8.05 9.12 -4.09
CA ASP A 49 7.57 9.68 -2.82
C ASP A 49 6.81 8.67 -1.92
N LEU A 50 6.93 7.36 -2.15
CA LEU A 50 6.20 6.37 -1.36
C LEU A 50 6.78 6.21 0.05
N LYS A 51 5.89 6.33 1.04
CA LYS A 51 6.17 6.01 2.43
C LYS A 51 5.76 4.58 2.72
N ASN A 52 6.59 3.85 3.47
CA ASN A 52 6.34 2.49 3.89
C ASN A 52 6.20 2.46 5.41
N GLU A 53 5.11 1.89 5.91
CA GLU A 53 4.86 1.77 7.35
C GLU A 53 4.49 0.33 7.75
N LEU A 54 5.04 -0.11 8.88
CA LEU A 54 4.78 -1.43 9.44
C LEU A 54 3.56 -1.37 10.36
N ILE A 55 2.43 -1.91 9.91
CA ILE A 55 1.18 -1.92 10.70
C ILE A 55 1.25 -2.96 11.83
N GLY A 56 1.89 -4.10 11.55
CA GLY A 56 1.97 -5.18 12.52
C GLY A 56 2.92 -6.29 12.13
N ALA A 57 3.61 -6.83 13.12
CA ALA A 57 4.41 -8.04 13.01
C ALA A 57 3.91 -9.07 14.01
N GLY A 58 4.02 -10.34 13.66
CA GLY A 58 3.63 -11.46 14.52
C GLY A 58 4.39 -12.72 14.20
N ILE A 59 4.60 -13.57 15.20
CA ILE A 59 5.23 -14.88 15.05
C ILE A 59 4.12 -15.91 14.81
N VAL A 60 4.34 -16.79 13.83
CA VAL A 60 3.44 -17.90 13.51
C VAL A 60 4.24 -19.18 13.57
N GLN A 61 3.79 -20.12 14.40
CA GLN A 61 4.45 -21.39 14.62
C GLN A 61 3.62 -22.53 14.04
N LYS A 62 4.28 -23.53 13.45
CA LYS A 62 3.67 -24.78 12.99
C LYS A 62 4.38 -25.94 13.68
N GLN A 63 3.62 -26.82 14.33
CA GLN A 63 4.18 -28.05 14.89
C GLN A 63 4.47 -29.08 13.79
N THR A 64 5.63 -29.70 13.87
CA THR A 64 6.07 -30.82 13.01
C THR A 64 6.63 -31.95 13.86
N ASP A 65 6.79 -33.14 13.29
CA ASP A 65 7.33 -34.31 14.02
C ASP A 65 8.77 -34.07 14.52
N ALA A 66 9.52 -33.19 13.85
CA ALA A 66 10.86 -32.78 14.23
C ALA A 66 10.89 -31.52 15.13
N GLY A 67 9.74 -31.07 15.65
CA GLY A 67 9.61 -29.93 16.56
C GLY A 67 8.85 -28.72 15.98
N GLU A 68 8.99 -27.56 16.62
CA GLU A 68 8.30 -26.33 16.25
C GLU A 68 9.00 -25.60 15.09
N LEU A 69 8.28 -25.38 13.99
CA LEU A 69 8.73 -24.53 12.89
C LEU A 69 8.17 -23.10 13.07
N THR A 70 9.03 -22.19 13.47
CA THR A 70 8.69 -20.77 13.66
C THR A 70 8.88 -19.97 12.37
N ARG A 71 7.96 -19.04 12.09
CA ARG A 71 8.05 -18.08 10.98
C ARG A 71 7.54 -16.73 11.43
N PHE A 72 8.02 -15.67 10.80
CA PHE A 72 7.57 -14.30 11.04
C PHE A 72 6.56 -13.91 9.98
N SER A 73 5.51 -13.22 10.41
CA SER A 73 4.53 -12.56 9.57
C SER A 73 4.60 -11.06 9.78
N ALA A 74 4.48 -10.29 8.70
CA ALA A 74 4.48 -8.84 8.72
C ALA A 74 3.37 -8.31 7.80
N VAL A 75 2.74 -7.23 8.21
CA VAL A 75 1.76 -6.47 7.43
C VAL A 75 2.33 -5.07 7.21
N MET A 76 2.49 -4.72 5.94
CA MET A 76 3.03 -3.42 5.50
C MET A 76 1.93 -2.64 4.79
N ALA A 77 1.81 -1.36 5.12
CA ALA A 77 1.12 -0.37 4.30
C ALA A 77 2.17 0.44 3.53
N VAL A 78 1.83 0.74 2.29
CA VAL A 78 2.65 1.54 1.39
C VAL A 78 1.73 2.56 0.76
N GLY A 79 2.08 3.84 0.82
CA GLY A 79 1.20 4.87 0.31
C GLY A 79 1.84 6.23 0.20
N SER A 80 1.14 7.11 -0.49
CA SER A 80 1.41 8.53 -0.49
C SER A 80 0.21 9.28 0.08
N GLU A 81 0.46 10.46 0.62
CA GLU A 81 -0.59 11.35 1.11
C GLU A 81 -1.51 11.88 -0.01
N LYS A 82 -1.15 11.61 -1.28
CA LYS A 82 -1.84 12.08 -2.49
C LYS A 82 -2.90 11.08 -3.00
N GLY A 83 -3.38 10.18 -2.14
CA GLY A 83 -4.47 9.25 -2.49
C GLY A 83 -4.02 7.96 -3.18
N TRP A 84 -2.77 7.52 -2.97
CA TRP A 84 -2.32 6.19 -3.38
C TRP A 84 -2.05 5.34 -2.15
N PHE A 85 -2.62 4.14 -2.12
CA PHE A 85 -2.50 3.24 -0.98
C PHE A 85 -2.43 1.78 -1.42
N GLY A 86 -1.56 1.00 -0.78
CA GLY A 86 -1.38 -0.42 -1.01
C GLY A 86 -1.06 -1.15 0.29
N VAL A 87 -1.52 -2.40 0.41
CA VAL A 87 -1.30 -3.23 1.60
C VAL A 87 -0.75 -4.58 1.17
N GLY A 88 0.22 -5.06 1.94
CA GLY A 88 0.84 -6.35 1.72
C GLY A 88 1.05 -7.13 3.01
N LYS A 89 0.91 -8.45 2.92
CA LYS A 89 1.21 -9.39 4.00
C LYS A 89 2.33 -10.32 3.54
N GLY A 90 3.39 -10.41 4.32
CA GLY A 90 4.53 -11.29 4.08
C GLY A 90 4.68 -12.33 5.18
N LYS A 91 5.18 -13.53 4.82
CA LYS A 91 5.61 -14.56 5.77
C LYS A 91 6.97 -15.13 5.35
N ALA A 92 7.93 -15.19 6.28
CA ALA A 92 9.26 -15.71 6.02
C ALA A 92 9.90 -16.33 7.28
N SER A 93 11.07 -16.95 7.13
CA SER A 93 11.87 -17.49 8.25
C SER A 93 12.54 -16.39 9.07
N SER A 94 12.84 -15.24 8.46
CA SER A 94 13.43 -14.06 9.11
C SER A 94 12.48 -12.87 9.01
N MET A 95 12.49 -12.01 10.04
CA MET A 95 11.66 -10.81 10.08
C MET A 95 11.95 -9.85 8.92
N ARG A 96 13.23 -9.61 8.59
CA ARG A 96 13.61 -8.71 7.47
C ARG A 96 13.04 -9.21 6.14
N LEU A 97 13.23 -10.49 5.85
CA LEU A 97 12.67 -11.12 4.64
C LEU A 97 11.13 -11.09 4.61
N ALA A 98 10.46 -11.13 5.78
CA ALA A 98 9.02 -11.01 5.84
C ALA A 98 8.56 -9.58 5.51
N ILE A 99 9.28 -8.57 6.00
CA ILE A 99 9.04 -7.16 5.69
C ILE A 99 9.27 -6.90 4.20
N ASP A 100 10.40 -7.32 3.62
CA ASP A 100 10.69 -7.11 2.19
C ASP A 100 9.65 -7.76 1.27
N LYS A 101 9.18 -8.96 1.63
CA LYS A 101 8.07 -9.63 0.94
C LYS A 101 6.76 -8.85 1.07
N ALA A 102 6.44 -8.36 2.27
CA ALA A 102 5.24 -7.58 2.50
C ALA A 102 5.27 -6.26 1.72
N THR A 103 6.42 -5.56 1.69
CA THR A 103 6.61 -4.33 0.92
C THR A 103 6.46 -4.58 -0.58
N THR A 104 7.06 -5.67 -1.10
CA THR A 104 6.89 -6.06 -2.51
C THR A 104 5.43 -6.32 -2.86
N ILE A 105 4.70 -7.05 -2.01
CA ILE A 105 3.27 -7.32 -2.24
C ILE A 105 2.43 -6.04 -2.13
N ALA A 106 2.77 -5.14 -1.20
CA ALA A 106 2.07 -3.87 -1.05
C ALA A 106 2.21 -2.98 -2.29
N LEU A 107 3.41 -2.92 -2.87
CA LEU A 107 3.65 -2.20 -4.12
C LEU A 107 2.87 -2.77 -5.30
N LEU A 108 2.70 -4.09 -5.37
CA LEU A 108 1.88 -4.71 -6.41
C LEU A 108 0.38 -4.43 -6.25
N ASN A 109 -0.07 -4.23 -5.01
CA ASN A 109 -1.48 -4.02 -4.64
C ASN A 109 -1.82 -2.54 -4.39
N VAL A 110 -1.15 -1.62 -5.09
CA VAL A 110 -1.48 -0.20 -4.99
C VAL A 110 -2.84 0.07 -5.63
N ILE A 111 -3.63 0.92 -4.98
CA ILE A 111 -5.00 1.28 -5.37
C ILE A 111 -5.14 2.81 -5.25
N PRO A 112 -5.80 3.47 -6.22
CA PRO A 112 -6.16 4.88 -6.09
C PRO A 112 -7.32 5.07 -5.11
N VAL A 113 -7.16 5.98 -4.16
CA VAL A 113 -8.16 6.39 -3.17
C VAL A 113 -8.67 7.78 -3.53
N LYS A 114 -9.98 7.89 -3.73
CA LYS A 114 -10.62 9.18 -4.04
C LYS A 114 -10.71 10.04 -2.79
N LEU A 115 -10.01 11.16 -2.79
CA LEU A 115 -10.09 12.21 -1.78
C LEU A 115 -11.06 13.31 -2.23
N GLY A 116 -11.70 13.98 -1.29
CA GLY A 116 -12.69 15.03 -1.56
C GLY A 116 -13.19 15.72 -0.30
N CYS A 117 -14.34 16.38 -0.41
CA CYS A 117 -15.07 16.95 0.71
C CYS A 117 -16.53 16.50 0.64
N GLY A 118 -16.91 15.58 1.53
CA GLY A 118 -18.27 15.06 1.62
C GLY A 118 -19.05 15.49 2.87
N SER A 119 -18.45 16.32 3.74
CA SER A 119 -19.11 16.75 4.97
C SER A 119 -20.15 17.80 4.65
N TRP A 120 -21.34 17.69 5.26
CA TRP A 120 -22.37 18.74 5.15
C TRP A 120 -21.89 20.09 5.70
N GLU A 121 -20.99 20.07 6.68
CA GLU A 121 -20.50 21.25 7.39
C GLU A 121 -19.37 21.98 6.63
N CYS A 122 -18.59 21.29 5.80
CA CYS A 122 -17.56 21.92 4.97
C CYS A 122 -18.00 21.95 3.50
N ARG A 123 -18.10 23.14 2.93
CA ARG A 123 -18.30 23.33 1.47
C ARG A 123 -16.99 23.63 0.75
N CYS A 124 -15.88 23.18 1.32
CA CYS A 124 -14.56 23.41 0.78
C CYS A 124 -14.30 22.44 -0.39
N MET A 125 -13.96 22.93 -1.58
CA MET A 125 -13.67 22.09 -2.77
C MET A 125 -12.27 21.43 -2.74
N SER A 126 -11.66 21.35 -1.56
CA SER A 126 -10.33 20.79 -1.38
C SER A 126 -10.37 19.31 -0.97
N PRO A 127 -9.48 18.46 -1.50
CA PRO A 127 -9.35 17.07 -1.08
C PRO A 127 -8.68 17.00 0.29
N HIS A 128 -9.48 16.82 1.34
CA HIS A 128 -8.98 16.64 2.72
C HIS A 128 -9.69 15.51 3.46
N SER A 129 -10.85 15.07 2.98
CA SER A 129 -11.64 13.97 3.54
C SER A 129 -12.10 13.05 2.40
N ILE A 130 -13.13 12.26 2.63
CA ILE A 130 -13.75 11.38 1.63
C ILE A 130 -15.00 12.06 1.07
N PRO A 131 -15.35 11.90 -0.22
CA PRO A 131 -16.54 12.51 -0.81
C PRO A 131 -17.88 11.93 -0.32
N PHE A 132 -17.90 10.66 0.09
CA PHE A 132 -19.11 9.99 0.58
C PHE A 132 -18.77 8.97 1.67
N LYS A 133 -19.79 8.57 2.45
CA LYS A 133 -19.63 7.54 3.48
C LYS A 133 -19.20 6.21 2.85
N ALA A 134 -18.08 5.67 3.29
CA ALA A 134 -17.54 4.40 2.81
C ALA A 134 -17.66 3.32 3.89
N THR A 135 -17.96 2.08 3.49
CA THR A 135 -18.03 0.95 4.41
C THR A 135 -17.15 -0.18 3.92
N GLY A 136 -16.29 -0.71 4.78
CA GLY A 136 -15.47 -1.90 4.53
C GLY A 136 -15.82 -3.02 5.50
N LYS A 137 -15.79 -4.27 5.03
CA LYS A 137 -15.98 -5.46 5.87
C LYS A 137 -14.89 -6.49 5.57
N CYS A 138 -14.30 -7.05 6.62
CA CYS A 138 -13.41 -8.20 6.53
C CYS A 138 -13.69 -9.13 7.71
N GLY A 139 -14.15 -10.36 7.43
CA GLY A 139 -14.64 -11.28 8.46
C GLY A 139 -15.79 -10.66 9.27
N SER A 140 -15.66 -10.63 10.59
CA SER A 140 -16.63 -10.00 11.51
C SER A 140 -16.40 -8.49 11.68
N VAL A 141 -15.26 -7.96 11.23
CA VAL A 141 -14.92 -6.55 11.41
C VAL A 141 -15.60 -5.70 10.34
N LYS A 142 -16.34 -4.67 10.78
CA LYS A 142 -16.94 -3.65 9.91
C LYS A 142 -16.36 -2.29 10.25
N ILE A 143 -15.84 -1.60 9.24
CA ILE A 143 -15.31 -0.24 9.34
C ILE A 143 -16.23 0.67 8.54
N VAL A 144 -16.57 1.80 9.13
CA VAL A 144 -17.38 2.84 8.49
C VAL A 144 -16.59 4.13 8.56
N ILE A 145 -16.30 4.71 7.40
CA ILE A 145 -15.62 5.99 7.31
C ILE A 145 -16.65 7.04 6.91
N ILE A 146 -16.76 8.07 7.74
CA ILE A 146 -17.71 9.17 7.58
C ILE A 146 -16.89 10.42 7.24
N PRO A 147 -17.33 11.24 6.28
CA PRO A 147 -16.64 12.49 5.97
C PRO A 147 -16.68 13.45 7.16
N GLY A 148 -15.57 14.14 7.42
CA GLY A 148 -15.44 15.12 8.51
C GLY A 148 -15.04 16.50 7.98
N PRO A 149 -15.47 17.61 8.61
CA PRO A 149 -14.95 18.94 8.32
C PRO A 149 -13.46 19.09 8.65
N ARG A 150 -12.84 20.14 8.09
CA ARG A 150 -11.45 20.52 8.37
C ARG A 150 -11.26 20.85 9.85
N GLY A 151 -10.14 20.41 10.42
CA GLY A 151 -9.74 20.72 11.80
C GLY A 151 -10.13 19.67 12.85
N LEU A 152 -11.01 18.71 12.55
CA LEU A 152 -11.32 17.61 13.47
C LEU A 152 -10.15 16.63 13.69
N GLY A 153 -9.24 16.56 12.72
CA GLY A 153 -8.20 15.54 12.69
C GLY A 153 -8.76 14.12 12.45
N LEU A 154 -7.90 13.11 12.62
CA LEU A 154 -8.27 11.71 12.44
C LEU A 154 -8.74 11.11 13.78
N VAL A 155 -10.06 10.93 13.91
CA VAL A 155 -10.69 10.27 15.06
C VAL A 155 -10.75 8.76 14.79
N ALA A 156 -9.63 8.08 14.98
CA ALA A 156 -9.52 6.64 14.82
C ALA A 156 -8.54 6.03 15.85
N GLY A 157 -8.51 4.70 15.98
CA GLY A 157 -7.46 4.03 16.76
C GLY A 157 -6.08 4.23 16.14
N GLU A 158 -5.00 4.15 16.92
CA GLU A 158 -3.63 4.45 16.46
C GLU A 158 -3.24 3.71 15.17
N LYS A 159 -3.50 2.40 15.10
CA LYS A 159 -3.22 1.58 13.92
C LYS A 159 -4.01 1.95 12.66
N VAL A 160 -5.07 2.75 12.81
CA VAL A 160 -5.93 3.23 11.71
C VAL A 160 -5.55 4.67 11.33
N LYS A 161 -4.80 5.38 12.19
CA LYS A 161 -4.29 6.73 11.89
C LYS A 161 -3.04 6.70 11.01
N THR A 162 -2.25 5.65 11.16
CA THR A 162 -1.18 5.21 10.25
C THR A 162 -1.76 4.98 8.85
#